data_AF-A0A0S8JSF5-F1
#
_entry.id   AF-A0A0S8JSF5-F1
#
_cell.length_a   1.000
_cell.length_b   1.000
_cell.length_c   1.000
_cell.angle_alpha   90.00
_cell.angle_beta   90.00
_cell.angle_gamma   90.00
#
_symmetry.space_group_name_H-M   'P 1'
#
loop_
_entity.id
_entity.type
_entity.pdbx_description
1 polymer ?
#
loop_
_entity_poly.entity_id
_entity_poly.type
_entity_poly.pdbx_seq_one_letter_code
_entity_poly.pdbx_strand_id
1 'polypeptide(L)'
;MKTTIEIFKEIIQWLEEYQNENNADEGSLESFIIWLNSRLFSESHAEKSQHSPEMLDMELSFMLVMQSRYYKTYAKRVLGESELTSPDGFSFLYHLSLVESYRKMELIKKHHLEPPSGIEILKRLIKKGLIVEFDDADDKRAKRINITEKGKNELQHIMPKMSEVFRLMTAEMSLNEKLHLLAFLKQMNDFHTNSSNNS
;
A
#
# COMPACT_ATOMS: atom_id res chain seq x y z
N MET A 1 30.00 23.37 -5.98
CA MET A 1 28.78 22.94 -6.70
C MET A 1 29.22 22.56 -8.10
N LYS A 2 29.09 21.30 -8.51
CA LYS A 2 29.48 20.88 -9.87
C LYS A 2 28.61 21.63 -10.89
N THR A 3 29.20 22.12 -11.97
CA THR A 3 28.42 22.75 -13.04
C THR A 3 27.66 21.69 -13.85
N THR A 4 26.59 22.06 -14.55
CA THR A 4 25.84 21.12 -15.41
C THR A 4 26.74 20.43 -16.45
N ILE A 5 27.78 21.12 -16.93
CA ILE A 5 28.76 20.58 -17.88
C ILE A 5 29.65 19.52 -17.23
N GLU A 6 30.02 19.69 -15.97
CA GLU A 6 30.82 18.68 -15.25
C GLU A 6 30.04 17.42 -14.96
N ILE A 7 28.75 17.56 -14.59
CA ILE A 7 27.86 16.40 -14.40
C ILE A 7 27.69 15.64 -15.72
N PHE A 8 27.56 16.35 -16.83
CA PHE A 8 27.41 15.71 -18.14
C PHE A 8 28.66 14.91 -18.55
N LYS A 9 29.86 15.44 -18.28
CA LYS A 9 31.11 14.70 -18.53
C LYS A 9 31.23 13.44 -17.69
N GLU A 10 30.80 13.52 -16.44
CA GLU A 10 30.80 12.38 -15.51
C GLU A 10 29.83 11.27 -15.96
N ILE A 11 28.63 11.65 -16.45
CA ILE A 11 27.68 10.70 -17.04
C ILE A 11 28.24 10.01 -18.29
N ILE A 12 28.95 10.74 -19.15
CA ILE A 12 29.61 10.16 -20.33
C ILE A 12 30.66 9.13 -19.92
N GLN A 13 31.49 9.47 -18.93
CA GLN A 13 32.50 8.54 -18.42
C GLN A 13 31.86 7.25 -17.87
N TRP A 14 30.76 7.38 -17.13
CA TRP A 14 30.03 6.23 -16.60
C TRP A 14 29.38 5.38 -17.69
N LEU A 15 28.92 5.98 -18.79
CA LEU A 15 28.43 5.24 -19.95
C LEU A 15 29.53 4.40 -20.61
N GLU A 16 30.73 4.95 -20.74
CA GLU A 16 31.89 4.23 -21.29
C GLU A 16 32.30 3.05 -20.40
N GLU A 17 32.29 3.24 -19.09
CA GLU A 17 32.60 2.19 -18.11
C GLU A 17 31.53 1.08 -18.13
N TYR A 18 30.24 1.44 -18.20
CA TYR A 18 29.14 0.49 -18.37
C TYR A 18 29.28 -0.39 -19.62
N GLN A 19 29.67 0.20 -20.75
CA GLN A 19 29.89 -0.52 -22.02
C GLN A 19 31.08 -1.48 -21.96
N ASN A 20 32.10 -1.15 -21.16
CA ASN A 20 33.27 -2.00 -21.00
C ASN A 20 33.00 -3.19 -20.06
N GLU A 21 32.13 -3.03 -19.05
CA GLU A 21 31.77 -4.06 -18.08
C GLU A 21 30.73 -5.06 -18.61
N ASN A 22 29.78 -4.58 -19.40
CA ASN A 22 28.70 -5.40 -19.97
C ASN A 22 28.86 -5.41 -21.49
N ASN A 23 29.39 -6.51 -22.04
CA ASN A 23 29.63 -6.72 -23.48
C ASN A 23 28.66 -5.91 -24.36
N ALA A 24 29.22 -5.09 -25.25
CA ALA A 24 28.62 -3.91 -25.88
C ALA A 24 27.29 -4.06 -26.65
N ASP A 25 26.70 -5.26 -26.73
CA ASP A 25 25.58 -5.59 -27.63
C ASP A 25 24.17 -5.53 -27.01
N GLU A 26 24.02 -5.28 -25.70
CA GLU A 26 22.70 -5.19 -25.02
C GLU A 26 22.49 -3.86 -24.24
N GLY A 27 23.13 -2.78 -24.70
CA GLY A 27 23.05 -1.48 -24.04
C GLY A 27 21.70 -0.78 -24.22
N SER A 28 20.75 -0.98 -23.31
CA SER A 28 19.55 -0.16 -23.20
C SER A 28 19.73 0.95 -22.16
N LEU A 29 19.02 2.07 -22.31
CA LEU A 29 19.02 3.15 -21.31
C LEU A 29 18.53 2.63 -19.94
N GLU A 30 17.61 1.68 -19.92
CA GLU A 30 17.13 1.02 -18.71
C GLU A 30 18.23 0.22 -18.02
N SER A 31 18.98 -0.59 -18.78
CA SER A 31 20.12 -1.36 -18.29
C SER A 31 21.22 -0.44 -17.74
N PHE A 32 21.48 0.69 -18.41
CA PHE A 32 22.42 1.70 -17.93
C PHE A 32 21.92 2.39 -16.65
N ILE A 33 20.63 2.73 -16.53
CA ILE A 33 20.07 3.33 -15.31
C ILE A 33 20.14 2.35 -14.14
N ILE A 34 19.87 1.05 -14.37
CA ILE A 34 19.98 0.02 -13.34
C ILE A 34 21.43 -0.10 -12.86
N TRP A 35 22.40 -0.13 -13.79
CA TRP A 35 23.83 -0.16 -13.46
C TRP A 35 24.32 1.14 -12.82
N LEU A 36 23.82 2.31 -13.25
CA LEU A 36 24.19 3.59 -12.67
C LEU A 36 23.62 3.71 -11.26
N ASN A 37 22.39 3.23 -11.03
CA ASN A 37 21.80 3.17 -9.71
C ASN A 37 22.54 2.18 -8.81
N SER A 38 22.96 1.02 -9.32
CA SER A 38 23.86 0.19 -8.54
C SER A 38 25.13 1.00 -8.25
N ARG A 39 25.87 1.52 -9.21
CA ARG A 39 27.10 2.27 -8.88
C ARG A 39 26.94 3.44 -7.88
N LEU A 40 25.94 4.30 -8.08
CA LEU A 40 25.68 5.47 -7.23
C LEU A 40 25.17 5.08 -5.83
N PHE A 41 24.39 4.01 -5.71
CA PHE A 41 23.74 3.63 -4.45
C PHE A 41 24.27 2.34 -3.83
N SER A 42 25.12 1.59 -4.54
CA SER A 42 25.71 0.31 -4.15
C SER A 42 27.10 0.53 -3.57
N GLU A 43 27.98 1.30 -4.21
CA GLU A 43 29.31 1.59 -3.64
C GLU A 43 29.26 2.71 -2.60
N SER A 44 28.38 3.71 -2.78
CA SER A 44 28.24 4.80 -1.81
C SER A 44 27.38 4.45 -0.59
N HIS A 45 26.53 3.41 -0.64
CA HIS A 45 25.85 2.92 0.57
C HIS A 45 26.41 1.59 1.08
N ALA A 46 26.97 0.66 0.30
CA ALA A 46 27.52 -0.55 0.92
C ALA A 46 28.80 -0.29 1.73
N GLU A 47 29.66 0.65 1.32
CA GLU A 47 30.89 0.98 2.05
C GLU A 47 30.72 2.10 3.11
N LYS A 48 29.66 2.93 3.00
CA LYS A 48 29.36 4.01 3.98
C LYS A 48 28.08 3.82 4.78
N SER A 49 27.18 2.91 4.40
CA SER A 49 26.11 2.50 5.30
C SER A 49 26.71 1.51 6.29
N GLN A 50 26.52 1.79 7.57
CA GLN A 50 26.79 0.80 8.62
C GLN A 50 25.75 -0.35 8.61
N HIS A 51 24.93 -0.45 7.57
CA HIS A 51 23.71 -1.24 7.58
C HIS A 51 23.89 -2.51 6.75
N SER A 52 23.96 -3.65 7.43
CA SER A 52 23.87 -4.95 6.77
C SER A 52 22.48 -5.16 6.14
N PRO A 53 22.31 -6.12 5.21
CA PRO A 53 20.99 -6.47 4.67
C PRO A 53 19.93 -6.69 5.77
N GLU A 54 20.29 -7.34 6.87
CA GLU A 54 19.40 -7.58 8.01
C GLU A 54 19.01 -6.28 8.73
N MET A 55 19.91 -5.28 8.77
CA MET A 55 19.59 -3.96 9.32
C MET A 55 18.62 -3.20 8.40
N LEU A 56 18.77 -3.33 7.08
CA LEU A 56 17.84 -2.73 6.12
C LEU A 56 16.46 -3.39 6.20
N ASP A 57 16.40 -4.72 6.33
CA ASP A 57 15.14 -5.45 6.53
C ASP A 57 14.42 -4.98 7.80
N MET A 58 15.18 -4.78 8.89
CA MET A 58 14.66 -4.26 10.15
C MET A 58 14.13 -2.82 9.99
N GLU A 59 14.90 -1.94 9.34
CA GLU A 59 14.53 -0.54 9.14
C GLU A 59 13.29 -0.40 8.25
N LEU A 60 13.23 -1.13 7.14
CA LEU A 60 12.05 -1.16 6.27
C LEU A 60 10.81 -1.65 7.04
N SER A 61 10.95 -2.73 7.79
CA SER A 61 9.87 -3.27 8.62
C SER A 61 9.40 -2.27 9.68
N PHE A 62 10.35 -1.58 10.33
CA PHE A 62 10.05 -0.53 11.29
C PHE A 62 9.31 0.64 10.64
N MET A 63 9.74 1.08 9.46
CA MET A 63 9.08 2.16 8.74
C MET A 63 7.65 1.80 8.35
N LEU A 64 7.37 0.56 7.91
CA LEU A 64 6.01 0.08 7.66
C LEU A 64 5.13 0.12 8.92
N VAL A 65 5.68 -0.30 10.07
CA VAL A 65 4.99 -0.19 11.36
C VAL A 65 4.69 1.27 11.69
N MET A 66 5.64 2.18 11.49
CA MET A 66 5.44 3.61 11.74
C MET A 66 4.37 4.21 10.81
N GLN A 67 4.39 3.89 9.51
CA GLN A 67 3.35 4.33 8.57
C GLN A 67 1.95 3.82 9.00
N SER A 68 1.85 2.58 9.46
CA SER A 68 0.58 2.05 9.98
C SER A 68 0.08 2.82 11.20
N ARG A 69 0.98 3.27 12.09
CA ARG A 69 0.64 4.04 13.30
C ARG A 69 0.21 5.46 12.95
N TYR A 70 0.88 6.12 12.02
CA TYR A 70 0.49 7.44 11.53
C TYR A 70 -0.90 7.39 10.87
N TYR A 71 -1.12 6.42 9.98
CA TYR A 71 -2.43 6.21 9.36
C TYR A 71 -3.53 6.03 10.40
N LYS A 72 -3.34 5.11 11.38
CA LYS A 72 -4.30 4.88 12.46
C LYS A 72 -4.58 6.14 13.26
N THR A 73 -3.56 6.95 13.53
CA THR A 73 -3.68 8.19 14.29
C THR A 73 -4.51 9.24 13.54
N TYR A 74 -4.17 9.49 12.27
CA TYR A 74 -4.89 10.46 11.45
C TYR A 74 -6.33 10.01 11.16
N ALA A 75 -6.52 8.75 10.79
CA ALA A 75 -7.84 8.19 10.53
C ALA A 75 -8.72 8.20 11.80
N LYS A 76 -8.17 7.93 12.99
CA LYS A 76 -8.94 8.02 14.24
C LYS A 76 -9.45 9.43 14.53
N ARG A 77 -8.67 10.47 14.21
CA ARG A 77 -9.11 11.87 14.38
C ARG A 77 -10.30 12.21 13.48
N VAL A 78 -10.30 11.70 12.25
CA VAL A 78 -11.39 11.92 11.29
C VAL A 78 -12.61 11.06 11.62
N LEU A 79 -12.40 9.79 11.95
CA LEU A 79 -13.46 8.81 12.09
C LEU A 79 -14.08 8.76 13.49
N GLY A 80 -13.43 9.33 14.50
CA GLY A 80 -13.88 9.25 15.90
C GLY A 80 -15.29 9.77 16.14
N GLU A 81 -15.72 10.76 15.36
CA GLU A 81 -17.06 11.37 15.43
C GLU A 81 -18.03 10.83 14.36
N SER A 82 -17.55 10.00 13.43
CA SER A 82 -18.35 9.40 12.36
C SER A 82 -19.10 8.14 12.83
N GLU A 83 -20.11 7.70 12.09
CA GLU A 83 -20.73 6.41 12.36
C GLU A 83 -19.78 5.22 12.09
N LEU A 84 -18.69 5.43 11.34
CA LEU A 84 -17.72 4.37 11.05
C LEU A 84 -16.81 4.06 12.24
N THR A 85 -16.45 5.06 13.04
CA THR A 85 -15.66 4.98 14.31
C THR A 85 -14.26 4.36 14.23
N SER A 86 -13.91 3.60 13.17
CA SER A 86 -12.62 2.96 13.02
C SER A 86 -12.16 2.88 11.56
N PRO A 87 -10.83 2.84 11.31
CA PRO A 87 -10.28 2.68 9.96
C PRO A 87 -10.77 1.41 9.27
N ASP A 88 -10.89 0.29 9.99
CA ASP A 88 -11.40 -0.96 9.41
C ASP A 88 -12.88 -0.86 9.01
N GLY A 89 -13.69 -0.18 9.82
CA GLY A 89 -15.10 0.07 9.50
C GLY A 89 -15.23 0.91 8.23
N PHE A 90 -14.43 1.98 8.11
CA PHE A 90 -14.35 2.76 6.88
C PHE A 90 -13.90 1.91 5.69
N SER A 91 -12.85 1.09 5.86
CA SER A 91 -12.28 0.29 4.78
C SER A 91 -13.26 -0.78 4.28
N PHE A 92 -14.03 -1.41 5.17
CA PHE A 92 -15.09 -2.36 4.81
C PHE A 92 -16.20 -1.67 4.01
N LEU A 93 -16.68 -0.53 4.51
CA LEU A 93 -17.75 0.23 3.86
C LEU A 93 -17.30 0.76 2.48
N TYR A 94 -16.05 1.23 2.38
CA TYR A 94 -15.46 1.66 1.12
C TYR A 94 -15.44 0.53 0.08
N HIS A 95 -14.93 -0.66 0.42
CA HIS A 95 -14.91 -1.77 -0.54
C HIS A 95 -16.32 -2.26 -0.92
N LEU A 96 -17.25 -2.27 0.04
CA LEU A 96 -18.66 -2.57 -0.25
C LEU A 96 -19.32 -1.53 -1.17
N SER A 97 -18.80 -0.31 -1.27
CA SER A 97 -19.30 0.69 -2.22
C SER A 97 -18.85 0.46 -3.67
N LEU A 98 -17.83 -0.38 -3.88
CA LEU A 98 -17.24 -0.64 -5.21
C LEU A 98 -17.87 -1.85 -5.93
N VAL A 99 -18.65 -2.66 -5.21
CA VAL A 99 -19.27 -3.88 -5.73
C VAL A 99 -20.70 -3.99 -5.22
N GLU A 100 -21.51 -4.85 -5.84
CA GLU A 100 -22.88 -5.07 -5.37
C GLU A 100 -22.94 -5.78 -4.02
N SER A 101 -22.06 -6.76 -3.77
CA SER A 101 -21.96 -7.43 -2.46
C SER A 101 -20.72 -8.31 -2.38
N TYR A 102 -20.31 -8.63 -1.15
CA TYR A 102 -19.31 -9.67 -0.86
C TYR A 102 -19.94 -10.81 -0.06
N ARG A 103 -19.41 -12.04 -0.19
CA ARG A 103 -19.61 -13.01 0.89
C ARG A 103 -18.89 -12.51 2.14
N LYS A 104 -19.51 -12.72 3.30
CA LYS A 104 -18.99 -12.26 4.60
C LYS A 104 -17.52 -12.61 4.80
N MET A 105 -17.16 -13.86 4.57
CA MET A 105 -15.80 -14.36 4.79
C MET A 105 -14.80 -13.86 3.73
N GLU A 106 -15.25 -13.59 2.51
CA GLU A 106 -14.40 -13.02 1.47
C GLU A 106 -13.98 -11.60 1.82
N LEU A 107 -14.92 -10.78 2.31
CA LEU A 107 -14.62 -9.42 2.75
C LEU A 107 -13.62 -9.44 3.92
N ILE A 108 -13.85 -10.28 4.93
CA ILE A 108 -12.93 -10.41 6.08
C ILE A 108 -11.52 -10.82 5.62
N LYS A 109 -11.42 -11.84 4.75
CA LYS A 109 -10.14 -12.31 4.20
C LYS A 109 -9.44 -11.23 3.38
N LYS A 110 -10.18 -10.46 2.57
CA LYS A 110 -9.64 -9.33 1.79
C LYS A 110 -8.94 -8.29 2.66
N HIS A 111 -9.41 -8.10 3.89
CA HIS A 111 -8.82 -7.17 4.86
C HIS A 111 -7.74 -7.79 5.75
N HIS A 112 -7.35 -9.06 5.52
CA HIS A 112 -6.37 -9.80 6.33
C HIS A 112 -6.69 -9.73 7.83
N LEU A 113 -7.98 -9.85 8.18
CA LEU A 113 -8.43 -9.90 9.57
C LEU A 113 -8.79 -11.32 9.97
N GLU A 114 -8.49 -11.63 11.23
CA GLU A 114 -9.00 -12.85 11.86
C GLU A 114 -10.54 -12.83 11.88
N PRO A 115 -11.20 -13.99 11.66
CA PRO A 115 -12.66 -14.07 11.61
C PRO A 115 -13.39 -13.38 12.78
N PRO A 116 -12.97 -13.54 14.05
CA PRO A 116 -13.64 -12.87 15.17
C PRO A 116 -13.61 -11.34 15.05
N SER A 117 -12.47 -10.76 14.67
CA SER A 117 -12.31 -9.31 14.53
C SER A 117 -13.14 -8.75 13.39
N GLY A 118 -13.11 -9.43 12.24
CA GLY A 118 -13.93 -9.07 11.07
C GLY A 118 -15.43 -9.13 11.36
N ILE A 119 -15.88 -10.18 12.05
CA ILE A 119 -17.29 -10.35 12.44
C ILE A 119 -17.75 -9.23 13.37
N GLU A 120 -16.94 -8.82 14.34
CA GLU A 120 -17.31 -7.72 15.25
C GLU A 120 -17.43 -6.37 14.53
N ILE A 121 -16.59 -6.10 13.54
CA ILE A 121 -16.72 -4.91 12.68
C ILE A 121 -18.04 -4.95 11.91
N LEU A 122 -18.36 -6.08 11.27
CA LEU A 122 -19.61 -6.25 10.52
C LEU A 122 -20.84 -6.09 11.42
N LYS A 123 -20.86 -6.73 12.59
CA LYS A 123 -21.95 -6.56 13.57
C LYS A 123 -22.18 -5.09 13.93
N ARG A 124 -21.11 -4.33 14.15
CA ARG A 124 -21.21 -2.89 14.44
C ARG A 124 -21.79 -2.10 13.27
N LEU A 125 -21.35 -2.37 12.04
CA LEU A 125 -21.87 -1.70 10.85
C LEU A 125 -23.34 -2.06 10.58
N ILE A 126 -23.74 -3.32 10.77
CA ILE A 126 -25.14 -3.78 10.68
C ILE A 126 -26.00 -3.08 11.73
N LYS A 127 -25.54 -3.04 12.99
CA LYS A 127 -26.26 -2.38 14.09
C LYS A 127 -26.51 -0.88 13.82
N LYS A 128 -25.59 -0.22 13.10
CA LYS A 128 -25.73 1.19 12.68
C LYS A 128 -26.55 1.37 11.40
N GLY A 129 -26.95 0.28 10.74
CA GLY A 129 -27.71 0.31 9.49
C GLY A 129 -26.89 0.75 8.27
N LEU A 130 -25.56 0.72 8.36
CA LEU A 130 -24.66 1.11 7.26
C LEU A 130 -24.50 0.01 6.22
N ILE A 131 -24.71 -1.24 6.63
CA ILE A 131 -24.66 -2.42 5.77
C ILE A 131 -25.85 -3.35 6.11
N VAL A 132 -26.21 -4.21 5.18
CA VAL A 132 -27.20 -5.28 5.36
C VAL A 132 -26.59 -6.64 5.11
N GLU A 133 -27.14 -7.64 5.77
CA GLU A 133 -26.78 -9.05 5.59
C GLU A 133 -27.98 -9.83 5.04
N PHE A 134 -27.73 -10.69 4.06
CA PHE A 134 -28.75 -11.53 3.43
C PHE A 134 -28.17 -12.89 3.01
N ASP A 135 -29.04 -13.85 2.70
CA ASP A 135 -28.63 -15.19 2.26
C ASP A 135 -27.99 -15.13 0.86
N ASP A 136 -26.94 -15.92 0.65
CA ASP A 136 -26.37 -16.10 -0.69
C ASP A 136 -27.35 -16.92 -1.56
N ALA A 137 -27.54 -16.47 -2.80
CA ALA A 137 -28.50 -17.07 -3.72
C ALA A 137 -28.12 -18.51 -4.10
N ASP A 138 -26.82 -18.81 -4.16
CA ASP A 138 -26.29 -20.10 -4.59
C ASP A 138 -26.00 -21.03 -3.40
N ASP A 139 -25.68 -20.49 -2.21
CA ASP A 139 -25.51 -21.27 -0.97
C ASP A 139 -26.14 -20.58 0.24
N LYS A 140 -27.35 -21.01 0.63
CA LYS A 140 -28.06 -20.45 1.80
C LYS A 140 -27.31 -20.58 3.14
N ARG A 141 -26.22 -21.37 3.20
CA ARG A 141 -25.35 -21.44 4.38
C ARG A 141 -24.37 -20.26 4.43
N ALA A 142 -24.11 -19.62 3.31
CA ALA A 142 -23.30 -18.42 3.20
C ALA A 142 -24.15 -17.15 3.35
N LYS A 143 -23.55 -16.11 3.93
CA LYS A 143 -24.15 -14.80 4.10
C LYS A 143 -23.43 -13.77 3.23
N ARG A 144 -24.19 -12.95 2.53
CA ARG A 144 -23.70 -11.82 1.75
C ARG A 144 -23.92 -10.52 2.49
N ILE A 145 -23.04 -9.57 2.23
CA ILE A 145 -23.05 -8.23 2.81
C ILE A 145 -23.09 -7.21 1.68
N ASN A 146 -23.95 -6.19 1.82
CA ASN A 146 -24.00 -5.03 0.92
C ASN A 146 -24.09 -3.73 1.74
N ILE A 147 -23.58 -2.63 1.19
CA ILE A 147 -23.77 -1.28 1.71
C ILE A 147 -25.24 -0.82 1.53
N THR A 148 -25.77 -0.09 2.51
CA THR A 148 -27.10 0.55 2.40
C THR A 148 -26.98 1.96 1.82
N GLU A 149 -28.10 2.57 1.44
CA GLU A 149 -28.12 4.01 1.10
C GLU A 149 -27.63 4.88 2.26
N LYS A 150 -27.97 4.53 3.51
CA LYS A 150 -27.41 5.19 4.70
C LYS A 150 -25.88 5.07 4.73
N GLY A 151 -25.36 3.87 4.47
CA GLY A 151 -23.92 3.62 4.39
C GLY A 151 -23.24 4.46 3.30
N LYS A 152 -23.83 4.53 2.11
CA LYS A 152 -23.30 5.35 1.00
C LYS A 152 -23.24 6.83 1.38
N ASN A 153 -24.30 7.36 2.00
CA ASN A 153 -24.35 8.75 2.44
C ASN A 153 -23.29 9.05 3.51
N GLU A 154 -23.12 8.16 4.49
CA GLU A 154 -22.07 8.30 5.51
C GLU A 154 -20.67 8.27 4.87
N LEU A 155 -20.44 7.34 3.93
CA LEU A 155 -19.17 7.24 3.23
C LEU A 155 -18.87 8.50 2.41
N GLN A 156 -19.86 9.03 1.69
CA GLN A 156 -19.73 10.28 0.94
C GLN A 156 -19.44 11.47 1.87
N HIS A 157 -20.09 11.54 3.03
CA HIS A 157 -19.87 12.60 4.01
C HIS A 157 -18.43 12.60 4.54
N ILE A 158 -17.87 11.42 4.83
CA ILE A 158 -16.54 11.31 5.44
C ILE A 158 -15.39 11.30 4.42
N MET A 159 -15.67 10.96 3.15
CA MET A 159 -14.65 10.76 2.12
C MET A 159 -13.71 11.97 1.92
N PRO A 160 -14.18 13.22 1.89
CA PRO A 160 -13.28 14.38 1.74
C PRO A 160 -12.26 14.47 2.88
N LYS A 161 -12.67 14.19 4.12
CA LYS A 161 -11.76 14.20 5.29
C LYS A 161 -10.78 13.03 5.24
N MET A 162 -11.21 11.85 4.79
CA MET A 162 -10.32 10.70 4.59
C MET A 162 -9.35 10.91 3.42
N SER A 163 -9.76 11.61 2.37
CA SER A 163 -8.89 11.98 1.25
C SER A 163 -7.72 12.85 1.73
N GLU A 164 -7.96 13.72 2.70
CA GLU A 164 -6.89 14.49 3.35
C GLU A 164 -5.92 13.59 4.12
N VAL A 165 -6.43 12.58 4.84
CA VAL A 165 -5.60 11.59 5.51
C VAL A 165 -4.72 10.85 4.49
N PHE A 166 -5.28 10.42 3.36
CA PHE A 166 -4.49 9.76 2.31
C PHE A 166 -3.41 10.67 1.73
N ARG A 167 -3.72 11.96 1.53
CA ARG A 167 -2.74 12.94 1.08
C ARG A 167 -1.60 13.10 2.08
N LEU A 168 -1.89 13.24 3.37
CA LEU A 168 -0.89 13.34 4.44
C LEU A 168 0.01 12.10 4.47
N MET A 169 -0.55 10.90 4.31
CA MET A 169 0.24 9.66 4.29
C MET A 169 1.21 9.59 3.10
N THR A 170 0.88 10.22 1.98
CA THR A 170 1.76 10.28 0.80
C THR A 170 2.64 11.54 0.74
N ALA A 171 2.53 12.43 1.73
CA ALA A 171 3.29 13.67 1.82
C ALA A 171 3.39 14.43 0.47
N GLU A 172 4.58 14.94 0.15
CA GLU A 172 4.88 15.69 -1.06
C GLU A 172 5.36 14.79 -2.23
N MET A 173 5.11 13.48 -2.16
CA MET A 173 5.53 12.55 -3.21
C MET A 173 4.89 12.90 -4.56
N SER A 174 5.75 12.96 -5.59
CA SER A 174 5.37 13.05 -6.99
C SER A 174 4.59 11.80 -7.45
N LEU A 175 3.98 11.89 -8.63
CA LEU A 175 3.25 10.75 -9.21
C LEU A 175 4.16 9.52 -9.39
N ASN A 176 5.38 9.72 -9.89
CA ASN A 176 6.30 8.61 -10.16
C ASN A 176 6.76 7.93 -8.86
N GLU A 177 7.07 8.70 -7.81
CA GLU A 177 7.44 8.14 -6.51
C GLU A 177 6.31 7.32 -5.90
N LYS A 178 5.05 7.80 -6.03
CA LYS A 178 3.87 7.04 -5.59
C LYS A 178 3.73 5.72 -6.34
N LEU A 179 3.96 5.72 -7.66
CA LEU A 179 3.89 4.51 -8.48
C LEU A 179 4.99 3.51 -8.10
N HIS A 180 6.23 3.96 -7.88
CA HIS A 180 7.32 3.09 -7.44
C HIS A 180 7.06 2.49 -6.06
N LEU A 181 6.68 3.32 -5.07
CA LEU A 181 6.38 2.82 -3.73
C LEU A 181 5.23 1.81 -3.76
N LEU A 182 4.18 2.10 -4.55
CA LEU A 182 3.06 1.17 -4.72
C LEU A 182 3.50 -0.16 -5.34
N ALA A 183 4.40 -0.14 -6.32
CA ALA A 183 4.95 -1.36 -6.94
C ALA A 183 5.72 -2.20 -5.91
N PHE A 184 6.61 -1.60 -5.12
CA PHE A 184 7.35 -2.29 -4.08
C PHE A 184 6.43 -2.87 -3.00
N LEU A 185 5.46 -2.10 -2.50
CA LEU A 185 4.51 -2.58 -1.49
C LEU A 185 3.64 -3.73 -2.01
N LYS A 186 3.24 -3.70 -3.29
CA LYS A 186 2.53 -4.81 -3.93
C LYS A 186 3.39 -6.06 -4.00
N GLN A 187 4.63 -5.94 -4.45
CA GLN A 187 5.57 -7.06 -4.50
C GLN A 187 5.76 -7.70 -3.11
N MET A 188 5.89 -6.89 -2.06
CA MET A 188 5.96 -7.37 -0.67
C MET A 188 4.67 -8.10 -0.26
N ASN A 189 3.50 -7.54 -0.57
CA ASN A 189 2.22 -8.14 -0.23
C ASN A 189 1.94 -9.44 -1.00
N ASP A 190 2.34 -9.51 -2.27
CA ASP A 190 2.18 -10.67 -3.14
C ASP A 190 2.97 -11.88 -2.62
N PHE A 191 4.15 -11.65 -2.04
CA PHE A 191 4.92 -12.70 -1.35
C PHE A 191 4.08 -13.37 -0.25
N HIS A 192 3.37 -12.60 0.58
CA HIS A 192 2.56 -13.14 1.68
C HIS A 192 1.28 -13.82 1.19
N THR A 193 0.60 -13.25 0.20
CA THR A 193 -0.66 -13.81 -0.32
C THR A 193 -0.43 -15.10 -1.13
N ASN A 194 0.68 -15.19 -1.88
CA ASN A 194 1.06 -16.40 -2.59
C ASN A 194 1.59 -17.50 -1.66
N SER A 195 2.35 -17.13 -0.62
CA SER A 195 2.86 -18.11 0.37
C SER A 195 1.75 -18.72 1.23
N SER A 196 0.67 -17.96 1.48
CA SER A 196 -0.50 -18.43 2.24
C SER A 196 -1.38 -19.45 1.50
N ASN A 197 -1.11 -19.71 0.21
CA ASN A 197 -1.76 -20.79 -0.56
C ASN A 197 -0.94 -22.09 -0.56
N ASN A 198 0.28 -22.09 -0.01
CA ASN A 198 1.21 -23.23 0.02
C ASN A 198 1.53 -23.74 1.45
N SER A 199 0.73 -23.35 2.45
CA SER A 199 0.82 -23.88 3.83
C SER A 199 -0.53 -24.36 4.33
#